data_AF-A0A2D5MRF2-F1
#
_entry.id   AF-A0A2D5MRF2-F1
#
_cell.length_a   1.000
_cell.length_b   1.000
_cell.length_c   1.000
_cell.angle_alpha   90.00
_cell.angle_beta   90.00
_cell.angle_gamma   90.00
#
_symmetry.space_group_name_H-M   'P 1'
#
loop_
_entity.id
_entity.type
_entity.pdbx_description
1 polymer ?
#
loop_
_entity_poly.entity_id
_entity_poly.type
_entity_poly.pdbx_seq_one_letter_code
_entity_poly.pdbx_strand_id
1 'polypeptide(L)' 'MSVKRGRSSEVERIMVLMEEIAILKTKLQPHDTGHIHTAINVLEERVEELQHELEIKLRGLQSG' A
#
# COMPACT_ATOMS: atom_id res chain seq x y z
N MET A 1 6.48 -2.59 -27.04
CA MET A 1 6.07 -1.68 -25.95
C MET A 1 7.02 -1.87 -24.78
N SER A 2 8.00 -0.97 -24.61
CA SER A 2 8.98 -1.08 -23.53
C SER A 2 8.45 -0.32 -22.32
N VAL A 3 7.70 -1.00 -21.45
CA VAL A 3 7.25 -0.40 -20.19
C VAL A 3 8.48 -0.25 -19.30
N LYS A 4 9.10 0.95 -19.32
CA LYS A 4 10.11 1.33 -18.34
C LYS A 4 9.42 1.37 -16.98
N ARG A 5 9.50 0.27 -16.20
CA ARG A 5 9.09 0.25 -14.78
C ARG A 5 10.06 1.11 -13.98
N GLY A 6 9.89 2.42 -14.05
CA GLY A 6 10.56 3.37 -13.16
C GLY A 6 9.57 3.80 -12.10
N ARG A 7 9.98 3.82 -10.82
CA ARG A 7 9.47 4.55 -9.62
C ARG A 7 7.96 4.79 -9.45
N SER A 8 7.26 5.23 -10.50
CA SER A 8 5.81 5.33 -10.61
C SER A 8 5.08 4.07 -10.15
N SER A 9 5.63 2.87 -10.41
CA SER A 9 4.92 1.62 -10.10
C SER A 9 4.80 1.30 -8.60
N GLU A 10 5.74 1.76 -7.77
CA GLU A 10 5.72 1.48 -6.32
C GLU A 10 4.75 2.41 -5.61
N VAL A 11 4.78 3.69 -5.97
CA VAL A 11 3.82 4.69 -5.48
C VAL A 11 2.41 4.36 -5.97
N GLU A 12 2.24 3.97 -7.24
CA GLU A 12 0.96 3.51 -7.78
C GLU A 12 0.40 2.30 -7.03
N ARG A 13 1.26 1.33 -6.67
CA ARG A 13 0.85 0.19 -5.88
C ARG A 13 0.37 0.60 -4.48
N ILE A 14 1.07 1.53 -3.82
CA ILE A 14 0.64 2.08 -2.52
C ILE A 14 -0.73 2.78 -2.66
N MET A 15 -0.91 3.60 -3.70
CA MET A 15 -2.17 4.33 -3.93
C MET A 15 -3.35 3.36 -4.10
N VAL A 16 -3.19 2.32 -4.92
CA VAL A 16 -4.25 1.30 -5.12
C VAL A 16 -4.58 0.59 -3.80
N LEU A 17 -3.58 0.22 -3.00
CA LEU A 17 -3.82 -0.42 -1.69
C LEU A 17 -4.56 0.52 -0.72
N MET A 18 -4.19 1.80 -0.69
CA MET A 18 -4.87 2.80 0.15
C MET A 18 -6.32 3.02 -0.29
N GLU A 19 -6.59 3.02 -1.59
CA GLU A 19 -7.94 3.11 -2.15
C GLU A 19 -8.78 1.88 -1.75
N GLU A 20 -8.23 0.68 -1.86
CA GLU A 20 -8.90 -0.55 -1.43
C GLU A 20 -9.19 -0.57 0.08
N ILE A 21 -8.25 -0.11 0.91
CA ILE A 21 -8.47 0.07 2.36
C ILE A 21 -9.64 1.03 2.61
N ALA A 22 -9.70 2.15 1.90
CA ALA A 22 -10.79 3.12 2.03
C ALA A 22 -12.14 2.48 1.66
N ILE A 23 -12.20 1.72 0.56
CA ILE A 23 -13.40 0.98 0.14
C ILE A 23 -13.80 -0.05 1.21
N LEU A 24 -12.86 -0.83 1.75
CA LEU A 24 -13.14 -1.82 2.79
C LEU A 24 -13.67 -1.17 4.08
N LYS A 25 -13.12 -0.01 4.47
CA LYS A 25 -13.62 0.76 5.62
C LYS A 25 -15.09 1.18 5.44
N THR A 26 -15.55 1.46 4.23
CA THR A 26 -16.98 1.75 3.98
C THR A 26 -17.90 0.55 4.16
N LYS A 27 -17.37 -0.68 4.10
CA LYS A 27 -18.12 -1.94 4.23
C LYS A 27 -18.22 -2.43 5.67
N LEU A 28 -17.58 -1.74 6.62
CA LEU A 28 -17.65 -2.08 8.05
C LEU A 28 -19.07 -1.91 8.58
N GLN A 29 -19.50 -2.83 9.45
CA GLN A 29 -20.80 -2.86 10.10
C GLN A 29 -20.60 -3.17 11.59
N PRO A 30 -21.60 -2.96 12.46
CA PRO A 30 -21.45 -3.22 13.89
C PRO A 30 -21.17 -4.68 14.26
N HIS A 31 -21.49 -5.64 13.37
CA HIS A 31 -21.31 -7.07 13.57
C HIS A 31 -20.96 -7.77 12.25
N ASP A 32 -20.39 -8.98 12.35
CA ASP A 32 -20.03 -9.88 11.24
C ASP A 32 -18.99 -9.37 10.24
N THR A 33 -18.28 -8.27 10.51
CA THR A 33 -17.21 -7.72 9.64
C THR A 33 -15.80 -8.00 10.13
N GLY A 34 -15.60 -8.99 11.01
CA GLY A 34 -14.26 -9.36 11.51
C GLY A 34 -13.26 -9.69 10.40
N HIS A 35 -13.72 -10.35 9.33
CA HIS A 35 -12.91 -10.64 8.15
C HIS A 35 -12.47 -9.38 7.40
N ILE A 36 -13.30 -8.33 7.38
CA ILE A 36 -12.97 -7.04 6.76
C ILE A 36 -11.90 -6.32 7.60
N HIS A 37 -11.99 -6.37 8.93
CA HIS A 37 -10.95 -5.82 9.80
C HIS A 37 -9.59 -6.50 9.57
N THR A 38 -9.57 -7.84 9.52
CA THR A 38 -8.33 -8.58 9.23
C THR A 38 -7.77 -8.21 7.86
N ALA A 39 -8.62 -8.11 6.83
CA ALA A 39 -8.18 -7.71 5.49
C ALA A 39 -7.61 -6.28 5.47
N ILE A 40 -8.24 -5.33 6.16
CA ILE A 40 -7.74 -3.95 6.29
C ILE A 40 -6.34 -3.96 6.93
N ASN A 41 -6.17 -4.66 8.06
CA ASN A 41 -4.89 -4.69 8.76
C ASN A 41 -3.76 -5.25 7.87
N VAL A 42 -4.00 -6.34 7.14
CA VAL A 42 -3.01 -6.92 6.22
C VAL A 42 -2.61 -5.94 5.11
N LEU A 43 -3.57 -5.17 4.58
CA LEU A 43 -3.28 -4.17 3.55
C LEU A 43 -2.54 -2.96 4.12
N GLU A 44 -2.88 -2.52 5.34
CA GLU A 44 -2.19 -1.43 6.04
C GLU A 44 -0.72 -1.80 6.32
N GLU A 45 -0.47 -3.00 6.88
CA GLU A 45 0.88 -3.53 7.07
C GLU A 45 1.67 -3.55 5.75
N ARG A 46 1.04 -3.98 4.65
CA ARG A 46 1.72 -4.01 3.35
C ARG A 46 2.02 -2.61 2.80
N VAL A 47 1.18 -1.62 3.08
CA VAL A 47 1.45 -0.22 2.71
C VAL A 47 2.67 0.31 3.48
N GLU A 48 2.76 0.03 4.78
CA GLU A 48 3.90 0.43 5.61
C GLU A 48 5.22 -0.19 5.11
N GLU A 49 5.21 -1.48 4.80
CA GLU A 49 6.37 -2.16 4.20
C GLU A 49 6.83 -1.49 2.89
N LEU A 50 5.90 -1.20 1.99
CA LEU A 50 6.20 -0.57 0.70
C LEU A 50 6.74 0.85 0.87
N GLN A 51 6.19 1.62 1.81
CA GLN A 51 6.69 2.96 2.13
C GLN A 51 8.12 2.91 2.68
N HIS A 52 8.40 1.96 3.57
CA HIS A 52 9.74 1.77 4.12
C HIS A 52 10.76 1.36 3.05
N GLU A 53 10.40 0.41 2.17
CA GLU A 53 11.23 0.01 1.02
C GLU A 53 11.55 1.21 0.12
N LEU A 54 10.56 2.07 -0.14
CA LEU A 54 10.73 3.27 -0.97
C LEU A 54 11.64 4.30 -0.27
N GLU A 55 11.47 4.51 1.02
CA GLU A 55 12.30 5.42 1.81
C GLU A 55 13.78 4.98 1.82
N ILE A 56 14.05 3.68 2.01
CA ILE A 56 15.42 3.13 1.95
C ILE A 56 16.02 3.38 0.57
N LYS A 57 15.27 3.11 -0.50
CA LYS A 57 15.74 3.34 -1.88
C LYS A 57 16.07 4.81 -2.12
N LEU A 58 15.24 5.73 -1.64
CA LEU A 58 15.48 7.17 -1.77
C LEU A 58 16.75 7.61 -1.02
N ARG A 59 16.96 7.14 0.22
CA ARG A 59 18.19 7.44 0.98
C ARG A 59 19.45 6.86 0.32
N GLY A 60 19.36 5.64 -0.22
CA GLY A 60 20.46 5.00 -0.94
C GLY A 60 20.92 5.77 -2.18
N LEU A 61 20.02 6.51 -2.84
CA LEU A 61 20.32 7.33 -4.02
C LEU A 61 20.96 8.68 -3.68
N GLN A 62 20.86 9.17 -2.45
CA GLN A 62 21.44 10.46 -2.03
C GLN A 62 22.89 10.33 -1.54
N SER A 63 23.38 9.10 -1.42
CA SER A 63 24.68 8.77 -0.82
C SER A 63 25.79 8.48 -1.85
N GLY A 64 25.53 8.66 -3.15
CA GLY A 64 26.47 8.43 -4.25
C GLY A 64 26.45 9.57 -5.25
#